data_AF-A0A925GPR8-F1
#
_entry.id   AF-A0A925GPR8-F1
#
_cell.length_a   1.000
_cell.length_b   1.000
_cell.length_c   1.000
_cell.angle_alpha   90.00
_cell.angle_beta   90.00
_cell.angle_gamma   90.00
#
_symmetry.space_group_name_H-M   'P 1'
#
loop_
_entity.id
_entity.type
_entity.pdbx_description
1 polymer ?
#
loop_
_entity_poly.entity_id
_entity_poly.type
_entity_poly.pdbx_seq_one_letter_code
_entity_poly.pdbx_strand_id
1 'polypeptide(L)'
;DLPGGPGDYRRVSRYNGFRNGGPGEGESGSIGFSLNNTVEAKVRTRNDSTGKKSEKVSLLNSLNLSGGYNLLADSLKLSNLSLSANTRFLKTFDINFSSTIDPYVYIPDPLVTRNIVTPGTPTPDNTGIPGNTGNPARVPDLIDPGVRINRYTWQVGGGLGNISNANIGISTNFQPGGTRKNEEARQKRVEDSDALPEEKAQIILNPNAYVDFNIPWTLNVSYSFNYSRQGLSRAVVSQTLSFSGDVKLTEKWKVGFNSGYDFVNKGISYTQLNIYRDLHCWEMSFNWTPFGARQSYSFTLNVRSSILKDLKLQRQRSFYDRNLGY
;
A
#
# COMPACT_ATOMS: atom_id res chain seq x y z
N ASP A 1 59.29 -6.04 -19.20
CA ASP A 1 58.34 -6.77 -20.09
C ASP A 1 57.40 -7.58 -19.22
N LEU A 2 56.09 -7.33 -19.06
CA LEU A 2 55.03 -6.73 -19.89
C LEU A 2 54.14 -5.76 -19.06
N PRO A 3 53.34 -4.86 -19.69
CA PRO A 3 52.63 -3.77 -19.03
C PRO A 3 51.26 -4.23 -18.46
N GLY A 4 51.05 -4.12 -17.15
CA GLY A 4 49.78 -4.43 -16.49
C GLY A 4 49.00 -3.16 -16.15
N GLY A 5 47.84 -2.96 -16.79
CA GLY A 5 46.93 -1.85 -16.52
C GLY A 5 46.40 -1.81 -15.06
N PRO A 6 45.71 -0.73 -14.66
CA PRO A 6 45.21 -0.57 -13.29
C PRO A 6 44.26 -1.73 -12.95
N GLY A 7 44.67 -2.59 -12.01
CA GLY A 7 43.85 -3.70 -11.52
C GLY A 7 42.65 -3.18 -10.72
N ASP A 8 41.46 -3.71 -11.01
CA ASP A 8 40.26 -3.44 -10.20
C ASP A 8 40.33 -4.25 -8.90
N TYR A 9 40.70 -3.60 -7.80
CA TYR A 9 40.72 -4.22 -6.49
C TYR A 9 39.32 -4.18 -5.87
N ARG A 10 38.72 -5.35 -5.62
CA ARG A 10 37.47 -5.46 -4.83
C ARG A 10 37.79 -5.94 -3.43
N ARG A 11 37.37 -5.20 -2.41
CA ARG A 11 37.36 -5.71 -1.04
C ARG A 11 36.33 -6.84 -0.95
N VAL A 12 36.82 -8.04 -0.68
CA VAL A 12 36.02 -9.21 -0.37
C VAL A 12 36.24 -9.54 1.09
N SER A 13 35.14 -9.81 1.81
CA SER A 13 35.28 -10.24 3.20
C SER A 13 36.05 -11.55 3.24
N ARG A 14 37.02 -11.66 4.16
CA ARG A 14 37.72 -12.93 4.44
C ARG A 14 36.77 -14.05 4.91
N TYR A 15 35.52 -13.70 5.23
CA TYR A 15 34.46 -14.62 5.61
C TYR A 15 33.39 -14.81 4.51
N ASN A 16 33.65 -14.36 3.28
CA ASN A 16 32.74 -14.55 2.14
C ASN A 16 32.62 -16.06 1.83
N GLY A 17 31.47 -16.67 2.14
CA GLY A 17 31.20 -18.11 1.98
C GLY A 17 30.98 -18.90 3.28
N PHE A 18 31.15 -18.29 4.47
CA PHE A 18 30.82 -18.95 5.74
C PHE A 18 29.32 -18.86 6.05
N ARG A 19 28.73 -19.98 6.50
CA ARG A 19 27.29 -20.13 6.80
C ARG A 19 26.73 -19.09 7.80
N ASN A 20 27.58 -18.55 8.68
CA ASN A 20 27.18 -17.62 9.73
C ASN A 20 27.68 -16.17 9.50
N GLY A 21 28.38 -15.90 8.39
CA GLY A 21 29.05 -14.61 8.18
C GLY A 21 30.21 -14.35 9.17
N GLY A 22 31.00 -13.32 8.88
CA GLY A 22 32.01 -12.82 9.82
C GLY A 22 31.50 -11.62 10.62
N PRO A 23 32.27 -11.16 11.63
CA PRO A 23 32.07 -9.83 12.20
C PRO A 23 32.05 -8.78 11.09
N GLY A 24 31.21 -7.76 11.22
CA GLY A 24 31.20 -6.62 10.30
C GLY A 24 32.59 -6.01 10.18
N GLU A 25 32.98 -5.60 8.98
CA GLU A 25 34.28 -4.95 8.76
C GLU A 25 34.28 -3.52 9.31
N GLY A 26 35.38 -3.12 9.96
CA GLY A 26 35.67 -1.74 10.35
C GLY A 26 35.35 -1.37 11.80
N GLU A 27 35.91 -0.25 12.23
CA GLU A 27 35.56 0.41 13.50
C GLU A 27 34.22 1.15 13.33
N SER A 28 33.36 1.13 14.36
CA SER A 28 32.05 1.78 14.31
C SER A 28 31.89 2.78 15.45
N GLY A 29 31.62 4.05 15.10
CA GLY A 29 31.23 5.07 16.05
C GLY A 29 30.13 5.92 15.44
N SER A 30 28.87 5.74 15.87
CA SER A 30 27.71 6.35 15.21
C SER A 30 27.08 7.47 16.04
N ILE A 31 26.84 8.62 15.42
CA ILE A 31 25.92 9.65 15.91
C ILE A 31 24.57 9.46 15.21
N GLY A 32 23.52 9.16 15.97
CA GLY A 32 22.15 9.17 15.46
C GLY A 32 21.54 10.57 15.55
N PHE A 33 20.71 10.94 14.58
CA PHE A 33 19.88 12.15 14.65
C PHE A 33 18.43 11.81 14.28
N SER A 34 17.49 12.48 14.95
CA SER A 34 16.07 12.41 14.60
C SER A 34 15.43 13.79 14.77
N LEU A 35 14.58 14.15 13.82
CA LEU A 35 13.77 15.36 13.85
C LEU A 35 12.30 14.93 13.78
N ASN A 36 11.53 15.21 14.83
CA ASN A 36 10.12 14.87 14.93
C ASN A 36 9.31 16.18 15.01
N ASN A 37 8.45 16.43 14.02
CA ASN A 37 7.64 17.65 13.96
C ASN A 37 6.15 17.33 13.92
N THR A 38 5.36 18.25 14.43
CA THR A 38 3.93 18.38 14.15
C THR A 38 3.71 19.71 13.41
N VAL A 39 2.83 19.73 12.41
CA VAL A 39 2.60 20.93 11.58
C VAL A 39 1.13 21.29 11.62
N GLU A 40 0.82 22.51 12.03
CA GLU A 40 -0.53 23.02 12.22
C GLU A 40 -0.70 24.37 11.53
N ALA A 41 -1.90 24.65 11.01
CA ALA A 41 -2.27 25.90 10.38
C ALA A 41 -3.50 26.54 11.03
N LYS A 42 -3.57 27.88 11.05
CA LYS A 42 -4.79 28.62 11.42
C LYS A 42 -5.49 29.05 10.14
N VAL A 43 -6.66 28.49 9.88
CA VAL A 43 -7.48 28.81 8.70
C VAL A 43 -8.63 29.72 9.12
N ARG A 44 -8.90 30.76 8.32
CA ARG A 44 -10.05 31.65 8.55
C ARG A 44 -11.33 30.92 8.17
N THR A 45 -12.25 30.84 9.11
CA THR A 45 -13.62 30.34 8.89
C THR A 45 -14.37 31.30 7.97
N ARG A 46 -14.83 30.81 6.81
CA ARG A 46 -15.75 31.56 5.95
C ARG A 46 -17.17 31.26 6.42
N ASN A 47 -17.85 32.28 6.95
CA ASN A 47 -19.26 32.29 7.35
C ASN A 47 -19.68 31.26 8.41
N ASP A 48 -19.40 31.54 9.68
CA ASP A 48 -20.18 30.96 10.78
C ASP A 48 -20.58 32.08 11.76
N SER A 49 -21.88 32.17 12.05
CA SER A 49 -22.54 33.18 12.89
C SER A 49 -22.18 33.09 14.37
N THR A 50 -21.03 32.47 14.71
CA THR A 50 -20.57 32.16 16.06
C THR A 50 -19.29 32.93 16.48
N GLY A 51 -18.86 33.93 15.72
CA GLY A 51 -17.81 34.87 16.14
C GLY A 51 -16.38 34.31 16.22
N LYS A 52 -16.16 33.02 15.93
CA LYS A 52 -14.81 32.43 15.83
C LYS A 52 -14.17 32.85 14.50
N LYS A 53 -13.08 33.63 14.58
CA LYS A 53 -12.35 34.19 13.42
C LYS A 53 -11.34 33.23 12.77
N SER A 54 -11.01 32.11 13.41
CA SER A 54 -10.07 31.12 12.90
C SER A 54 -10.27 29.74 13.53
N GLU A 55 -10.11 28.67 12.74
CA GLU A 55 -10.00 27.29 13.21
C GLU A 55 -8.55 26.80 13.05
N LYS A 56 -8.04 26.07 14.05
CA LYS A 56 -6.73 25.42 14.01
C LYS A 56 -6.88 24.04 13.37
N VAL A 57 -6.14 23.78 12.30
CA VAL A 57 -6.21 22.54 11.52
C VAL A 57 -4.82 21.90 11.50
N SER A 58 -4.71 20.65 11.93
CA SER A 58 -3.46 19.87 11.79
C SER A 58 -3.25 19.54 10.30
N LEU A 59 -2.06 19.82 9.79
CA LEU A 59 -1.64 19.44 8.43
C LEU A 59 -0.83 18.15 8.46
N LEU A 60 0.03 17.99 9.46
CA LEU A 60 0.81 16.78 9.72
C LEU A 60 0.77 16.48 11.22
N ASN A 61 0.27 15.30 11.57
CA ASN A 61 0.21 14.84 12.95
C ASN A 61 1.58 14.41 13.45
N SER A 62 2.38 13.76 12.59
CA SER A 62 3.81 13.58 12.81
C SER A 62 4.56 13.61 11.49
N LEU A 63 5.76 14.17 11.53
CA LEU A 63 6.76 14.16 10.47
C LEU A 63 8.10 13.83 11.14
N ASN A 64 8.57 12.60 10.96
CA ASN A 64 9.81 12.11 11.54
C ASN A 64 10.83 11.91 10.43
N LEU A 65 11.98 12.54 10.57
CA LEU A 65 13.16 12.33 9.74
C LEU A 65 14.27 11.82 10.64
N SER A 66 14.83 10.65 10.35
CA SER A 66 15.93 10.09 11.12
C SER A 66 17.05 9.57 10.22
N GLY A 67 18.25 9.53 10.79
CA GLY A 67 19.44 9.01 10.14
C GLY A 67 20.57 8.92 11.15
N GLY A 68 21.76 8.61 10.66
CA GLY A 68 22.94 8.51 11.49
C GLY A 68 24.22 8.68 10.69
N TYR A 69 25.27 9.10 11.37
CA TYR A 69 26.58 9.38 10.80
C TYR A 69 27.65 8.56 11.53
N ASN A 70 28.36 7.70 10.81
CA ASN A 70 29.48 6.93 11.33
C ASN A 70 30.78 7.76 11.24
N LEU A 71 31.28 8.18 12.39
CA LEU A 71 32.49 8.98 12.55
C LEU A 71 33.76 8.21 12.15
N LEU A 72 33.76 6.89 12.33
CA LEU A 72 34.93 6.02 12.16
C LEU A 72 35.00 5.35 10.79
N ALA A 73 33.97 5.49 9.94
CA ALA A 73 33.97 4.89 8.61
C ALA A 73 34.88 5.67 7.64
N ASP A 74 35.71 4.97 6.87
CA ASP A 74 36.56 5.61 5.83
C ASP A 74 35.74 6.25 4.70
N SER A 75 34.56 5.70 4.42
CA SER A 75 33.65 6.16 3.37
C SER A 75 32.19 5.82 3.72
N LEU A 76 31.24 6.42 3.01
CA LEU A 76 29.80 6.18 3.21
C LEU A 76 29.34 6.46 4.66
N LYS A 77 29.86 7.55 5.24
CA LYS A 77 29.66 7.92 6.64
C LYS A 77 28.18 8.17 7.02
N LEU A 78 27.37 8.74 6.13
CA LEU A 78 25.96 9.03 6.38
C LEU A 78 25.09 7.84 5.99
N SER A 79 24.35 7.28 6.94
CA SER A 79 23.37 6.23 6.67
C SER A 79 22.18 6.73 5.85
N ASN A 80 21.36 5.79 5.37
CA ASN A 80 20.10 6.12 4.73
C ASN A 80 19.20 6.94 5.67
N LEU A 81 18.57 7.96 5.11
CA LEU A 81 17.60 8.79 5.81
C LEU A 81 16.24 8.12 5.77
N SER A 82 15.60 7.95 6.93
CA SER A 82 14.24 7.44 7.04
C SER A 82 13.30 8.61 7.26
N LEU A 83 12.29 8.71 6.41
CA LEU A 83 11.23 9.71 6.47
C LEU A 83 9.91 9.00 6.71
N SER A 84 9.17 9.41 7.73
CA SER A 84 7.80 8.93 7.97
C SER A 84 6.91 10.10 8.32
N ALA A 85 5.70 10.13 7.76
CA ALA A 85 4.72 11.14 8.10
C ALA A 85 3.33 10.51 8.20
N ASN A 86 2.50 11.07 9.07
CA ASN A 86 1.07 10.74 9.07
C ASN A 86 0.22 11.99 9.31
N THR A 87 -0.98 11.99 8.76
CA THR A 87 -1.95 13.05 8.96
C THR A 87 -3.37 12.52 8.86
N ARG A 88 -4.29 13.20 9.54
CA ARG A 88 -5.73 12.99 9.38
C ARG A 88 -6.33 14.21 8.69
N PHE A 89 -6.26 14.24 7.38
CA PHE A 89 -6.72 15.36 6.57
C PHE A 89 -8.25 15.49 6.65
N LEU A 90 -8.73 16.71 6.92
CA LEU A 90 -10.15 17.05 7.09
C LEU A 90 -10.90 16.16 8.12
N LYS A 91 -10.18 15.54 9.08
CA LYS A 91 -10.76 14.58 10.05
C LYS A 91 -11.38 13.32 9.40
N THR A 92 -11.18 13.10 8.09
CA THR A 92 -11.84 12.03 7.31
C THR A 92 -10.85 11.10 6.63
N PHE A 93 -9.72 11.62 6.15
CA PHE A 93 -8.74 10.84 5.40
C PHE A 93 -7.51 10.62 6.25
N ASP A 94 -7.24 9.37 6.60
CA ASP A 94 -5.99 8.98 7.23
C ASP A 94 -4.95 8.75 6.14
N ILE A 95 -3.86 9.51 6.19
CA ILE A 95 -2.78 9.47 5.23
C ILE A 95 -1.51 9.09 5.99
N ASN A 96 -0.83 8.04 5.53
CA ASN A 96 0.45 7.58 6.04
C ASN A 96 1.45 7.57 4.89
N PHE A 97 2.65 8.06 5.17
CA PHE A 97 3.76 8.13 4.24
C PHE A 97 5.01 7.57 4.93
N SER A 98 5.76 6.71 4.24
CA SER A 98 7.09 6.31 4.68
C SER A 98 8.03 6.17 3.51
N SER A 99 9.29 6.57 3.68
CA SER A 99 10.30 6.51 2.63
C SER A 99 11.68 6.34 3.22
N THR A 100 12.55 5.65 2.49
CA THR A 100 13.98 5.62 2.78
C THR A 100 14.73 6.26 1.61
N ILE A 101 15.62 7.18 1.95
CA ILE A 101 16.39 8.00 1.03
C ILE A 101 17.86 7.68 1.26
N ASP A 102 18.52 7.17 0.24
CA ASP A 102 19.96 6.94 0.23
C ASP A 102 20.67 8.22 -0.25
N PRO A 103 21.52 8.84 0.57
CA PRO A 103 22.15 10.10 0.21
C PRO A 103 23.21 9.96 -0.90
N TYR A 104 23.68 8.75 -1.21
CA TYR A 104 24.82 8.52 -2.10
C TYR A 104 24.45 8.32 -3.57
N VAL A 105 25.38 8.73 -4.44
CA VAL A 105 25.33 8.46 -5.88
C VAL A 105 25.60 6.98 -6.15
N TYR A 106 24.86 6.41 -7.09
CA TYR A 106 25.12 5.08 -7.63
C TYR A 106 25.76 5.19 -9.01
N ILE A 107 26.73 4.35 -9.29
CA ILE A 107 27.30 4.15 -10.63
C ILE A 107 27.09 2.69 -11.06
N PRO A 108 26.98 2.40 -12.37
CA PRO A 108 26.95 1.03 -12.86
C PRO A 108 28.14 0.25 -12.31
N ASP A 109 27.92 -0.99 -11.88
CA ASP A 109 28.99 -1.85 -11.43
C ASP A 109 29.89 -2.16 -12.64
N PRO A 110 31.17 -1.74 -12.61
CA PRO A 110 32.10 -2.02 -13.70
C PRO A 110 32.26 -3.52 -13.97
N LEU A 111 32.04 -4.37 -12.96
CA LEU A 111 32.15 -5.82 -13.07
C LEU A 111 30.93 -6.45 -13.74
N VAL A 112 29.73 -5.89 -13.53
CA VAL A 112 28.52 -6.32 -14.25
C VAL A 112 28.55 -5.83 -15.69
N THR A 113 28.98 -4.58 -15.90
CA THR A 113 29.06 -3.95 -17.22
C THR A 113 30.08 -4.63 -18.13
N ARG A 114 31.18 -5.17 -17.60
CA ARG A 114 32.21 -5.89 -18.38
C ARG A 114 31.78 -7.25 -18.93
N ASN A 115 30.74 -7.87 -18.36
CA ASN A 115 30.20 -9.14 -18.86
C ASN A 115 29.16 -8.96 -19.97
N ILE A 116 28.87 -7.71 -20.37
CA ILE A 116 28.08 -7.41 -21.56
C ILE A 116 28.99 -7.61 -22.77
N VAL A 117 28.97 -8.82 -23.35
CA VAL A 117 29.50 -9.05 -24.69
C VAL A 117 28.77 -8.08 -25.61
N THR A 118 29.49 -7.12 -26.19
CA THR A 118 28.94 -6.20 -27.18
C THR A 118 28.45 -7.04 -28.36
N PRO A 119 27.17 -6.98 -28.77
CA PRO A 119 26.72 -7.62 -30.00
C PRO A 119 27.49 -6.99 -31.16
N GLY A 120 28.53 -7.67 -31.66
CA GLY A 120 29.36 -7.18 -32.75
C GLY A 120 30.85 -7.49 -32.67
N THR A 121 31.38 -7.95 -31.53
CA THR A 121 32.73 -8.55 -31.52
C THR A 121 32.61 -10.04 -31.85
N PRO A 122 33.13 -10.49 -33.01
CA PRO A 122 33.25 -11.93 -33.24
C PRO A 122 34.17 -12.47 -32.14
N THR A 123 33.65 -13.34 -31.28
CA THR A 123 34.53 -14.23 -30.54
C THR A 123 35.33 -15.00 -31.58
N PRO A 124 36.67 -15.07 -31.50
CA PRO A 124 37.41 -16.01 -32.32
C PRO A 124 36.80 -17.38 -32.08
N ASP A 125 36.23 -17.94 -33.15
CA ASP A 125 35.83 -19.33 -33.14
C ASP A 125 37.14 -20.11 -32.96
N ASN A 126 37.29 -20.75 -31.80
CA ASN A 126 38.40 -21.65 -31.53
C ASN A 126 38.08 -23.07 -32.04
N THR A 127 37.09 -23.21 -32.92
CA THR A 127 36.55 -24.49 -33.37
C THR A 127 36.96 -24.85 -34.79
N GLY A 128 37.49 -23.91 -35.59
CA GLY A 128 38.00 -24.18 -36.94
C GLY A 128 36.91 -24.67 -37.91
N ILE A 129 35.63 -24.39 -37.63
CA ILE A 129 34.51 -24.80 -38.46
C ILE A 129 33.89 -23.54 -39.10
N PRO A 130 34.06 -23.32 -40.41
CA PRO A 130 33.40 -22.23 -41.11
C PRO A 130 31.88 -22.50 -41.16
N GLY A 131 31.08 -21.65 -40.51
CA GLY A 131 29.64 -21.57 -40.77
C GLY A 131 28.68 -21.66 -39.57
N ASN A 132 29.16 -21.78 -38.33
CA ASN A 132 28.25 -21.75 -37.18
C ASN A 132 28.06 -20.32 -36.66
N THR A 133 27.19 -19.53 -37.28
CA THR A 133 26.66 -18.30 -36.67
C THR A 133 25.66 -18.70 -35.58
N GLY A 134 26.20 -19.11 -34.43
CA GLY A 134 25.42 -19.37 -33.23
C GLY A 134 24.56 -18.15 -32.92
N ASN A 135 23.24 -18.38 -32.85
CA ASN A 135 22.25 -17.40 -32.40
C ASN A 135 22.79 -16.71 -31.13
N PRO A 136 22.95 -15.37 -31.08
CA PRO A 136 23.52 -14.72 -29.91
C PRO A 136 22.68 -15.12 -28.71
N ALA A 137 23.31 -15.80 -27.75
CA ALA A 137 22.69 -16.19 -26.51
C ALA A 137 22.01 -14.93 -25.95
N ARG A 138 20.69 -15.01 -25.77
CA ARG A 138 19.89 -13.94 -25.17
C ARG A 138 20.51 -13.65 -23.80
N VAL A 139 21.35 -12.62 -23.74
CA VAL A 139 21.98 -12.18 -22.50
C VAL A 139 20.82 -11.91 -21.54
N PRO A 140 20.72 -12.60 -20.39
CA PRO A 140 19.77 -12.20 -19.38
C PRO A 140 20.02 -10.72 -19.11
N ASP A 141 18.97 -9.90 -19.07
CA ASP A 141 19.09 -8.51 -18.63
C ASP A 141 19.74 -8.54 -17.23
N LEU A 142 21.07 -8.38 -17.19
CA LEU A 142 21.83 -8.39 -15.95
C LEU A 142 21.37 -7.15 -15.20
N ILE A 143 20.51 -7.36 -14.20
CA ILE A 143 20.03 -6.30 -13.32
C ILE A 143 21.27 -5.81 -12.58
N ASP A 144 21.79 -4.67 -13.00
CA ASP A 144 22.87 -3.97 -12.32
C ASP A 144 22.27 -2.96 -11.32
N PRO A 145 22.21 -3.29 -10.02
CA PRO A 145 21.77 -2.33 -9.01
C PRO A 145 22.77 -1.18 -8.83
N GLY A 146 23.95 -1.26 -9.42
CA GLY A 146 25.03 -0.31 -9.26
C GLY A 146 25.68 -0.37 -7.88
N VAL A 147 26.77 0.36 -7.76
CA VAL A 147 27.53 0.51 -6.51
C VAL A 147 27.47 1.95 -6.01
N ARG A 148 27.36 2.11 -4.69
CA ARG A 148 27.42 3.43 -4.04
C ARG A 148 28.84 3.96 -4.12
N ILE A 149 28.98 5.23 -4.46
CA ILE A 149 30.24 5.96 -4.31
C ILE A 149 30.13 6.98 -3.19
N ASN A 150 31.27 7.31 -2.57
CA ASN A 150 31.35 8.30 -1.48
C ASN A 150 31.20 9.74 -1.99
N ARG A 151 30.06 10.01 -2.62
CA ARG A 151 29.64 11.31 -3.15
C ARG A 151 28.15 11.45 -2.93
N TYR A 152 27.74 12.57 -2.36
CA TYR A 152 26.33 12.80 -2.12
C TYR A 152 25.61 13.22 -3.40
N THR A 153 24.38 12.73 -3.55
CA THR A 153 23.47 13.04 -4.66
C THR A 153 23.20 14.53 -4.82
N TRP A 154 22.99 15.26 -3.73
CA TRP A 154 22.76 16.71 -3.78
C TRP A 154 23.98 17.51 -4.28
N GLN A 155 25.18 16.96 -4.18
CA GLN A 155 26.40 17.61 -4.71
C GLN A 155 26.48 17.55 -6.24
N VAL A 156 25.73 16.64 -6.88
CA VAL A 156 25.70 16.46 -8.34
C VAL A 156 24.36 16.86 -8.96
N GLY A 157 23.52 17.60 -8.20
CA GLY A 157 22.20 18.03 -8.67
C GLY A 157 21.13 16.95 -8.66
N GLY A 158 21.37 15.78 -8.05
CA GLY A 158 20.46 14.63 -7.99
C GLY A 158 19.35 14.73 -6.93
N GLY A 159 19.08 15.92 -6.38
CA GLY A 159 18.11 16.11 -5.30
C GLY A 159 18.62 15.63 -3.94
N LEU A 160 17.70 15.30 -3.03
CA LEU A 160 18.00 14.97 -1.63
C LEU A 160 18.54 13.54 -1.41
N GLY A 161 18.58 12.72 -2.46
CA GLY A 161 18.96 11.31 -2.36
C GLY A 161 18.16 10.41 -3.28
N ASN A 162 18.66 9.19 -3.40
CA ASN A 162 17.99 8.10 -4.09
C ASN A 162 16.92 7.50 -3.19
N ILE A 163 15.65 7.67 -3.56
CA ILE A 163 14.56 6.97 -2.90
C ILE A 163 14.73 5.47 -3.19
N SER A 164 14.89 4.65 -2.16
CA SER A 164 14.93 3.18 -2.25
C SER A 164 13.55 2.57 -2.07
N ASN A 165 12.71 3.22 -1.27
CA ASN A 165 11.33 2.86 -1.09
C ASN A 165 10.50 4.09 -0.74
N ALA A 166 9.24 4.07 -1.17
CA ALA A 166 8.22 5.00 -0.71
C ALA A 166 6.88 4.26 -0.63
N ASN A 167 6.21 4.38 0.50
CA ASN A 167 4.90 3.81 0.74
C ASN A 167 3.95 4.95 1.10
N ILE A 168 2.80 5.00 0.42
CA ILE A 168 1.72 5.94 0.72
C ILE A 168 0.46 5.13 0.92
N GLY A 169 -0.12 5.20 2.11
CA GLY A 169 -1.43 4.65 2.42
C GLY A 169 -2.41 5.78 2.67
N ILE A 170 -3.51 5.80 1.94
CA ILE A 170 -4.64 6.71 2.17
C ILE A 170 -5.84 5.83 2.46
N SER A 171 -6.51 6.07 3.58
CA SER A 171 -7.72 5.32 3.93
C SER A 171 -8.79 6.23 4.48
N THR A 172 -10.04 5.87 4.22
CA THR A 172 -11.20 6.50 4.84
C THR A 172 -12.32 5.50 4.98
N ASN A 173 -13.10 5.66 6.04
CA ASN A 173 -14.33 4.93 6.25
C ASN A 173 -15.47 5.93 6.37
N PHE A 174 -16.37 5.90 5.40
CA PHE A 174 -17.56 6.72 5.37
C PHE A 174 -18.72 5.94 5.95
N GLN A 175 -19.27 6.47 7.04
CA GLN A 175 -20.44 5.94 7.71
C GLN A 175 -21.37 7.11 8.08
N PRO A 176 -22.62 7.14 7.57
CA PRO A 176 -23.65 8.06 8.05
C PRO A 176 -23.81 7.92 9.57
N GLY A 177 -23.72 9.05 10.27
CA GLY A 177 -23.98 9.14 11.70
C GLY A 177 -22.77 9.39 12.61
N GLY A 178 -21.55 9.49 12.06
CA GLY A 178 -20.32 9.77 12.81
C GLY A 178 -20.01 11.24 13.13
N THR A 179 -20.97 12.17 12.99
CA THR A 179 -20.77 13.61 13.25
C THR A 179 -21.56 14.10 14.46
N ARG A 180 -21.01 15.03 15.26
CA ARG A 180 -21.65 15.71 16.41
C ARG A 180 -23.12 16.13 16.21
N LYS A 181 -23.51 16.56 15.01
CA LYS A 181 -24.92 16.87 14.66
C LYS A 181 -25.89 15.69 14.84
N ASN A 182 -25.38 14.46 14.82
CA ASN A 182 -26.17 13.26 15.01
C ASN A 182 -26.35 12.91 16.49
N GLU A 183 -25.51 13.40 17.40
CA GLU A 183 -25.68 13.20 18.86
C GLU A 183 -26.90 13.97 19.37
N GLU A 184 -27.05 15.24 18.98
CA GLU A 184 -28.23 16.06 19.31
C GLU A 184 -29.51 15.52 18.67
N ALA A 185 -29.44 15.08 17.40
CA ALA A 185 -30.58 14.45 16.73
C ALA A 185 -30.94 13.09 17.36
N ARG A 186 -29.95 12.35 17.89
CA ARG A 186 -30.14 11.08 18.57
C ARG A 186 -30.72 11.27 19.97
N GLN A 187 -30.28 12.28 20.72
CA GLN A 187 -30.90 12.69 21.98
C GLN A 187 -32.37 13.06 21.77
N LYS A 188 -32.67 13.90 20.77
CA LYS A 188 -34.07 14.24 20.42
C LYS A 188 -34.90 13.00 20.06
N ARG A 189 -34.35 12.05 19.29
CA ARG A 189 -35.05 10.80 18.95
C ARG A 189 -35.30 9.89 20.17
N VAL A 190 -34.39 9.87 21.15
CA VAL A 190 -34.57 9.10 22.38
C VAL A 190 -35.61 9.77 23.29
N GLU A 191 -35.60 11.10 23.36
CA GLU A 191 -36.61 11.89 24.07
C GLU A 191 -38.02 11.66 23.49
N ASP A 192 -38.15 11.62 22.17
CA ASP A 192 -39.42 11.45 21.43
C ASP A 192 -39.89 9.98 21.31
N SER A 193 -39.13 9.02 21.84
CA SER A 193 -39.49 7.59 21.79
C SER A 193 -40.50 7.20 22.88
N ASP A 194 -41.25 6.11 22.67
CA ASP A 194 -42.21 5.57 23.66
C ASP A 194 -41.55 4.81 24.84
N ALA A 195 -40.22 4.89 24.97
CA ALA A 195 -39.48 4.18 26.02
C ALA A 195 -39.79 4.72 27.44
N LEU A 196 -39.65 3.85 28.45
CA LEU A 196 -39.81 4.24 29.85
C LEU A 196 -38.76 5.31 30.23
N PRO A 197 -39.08 6.26 31.14
CA PRO A 197 -38.15 7.33 31.52
C PRO A 197 -36.78 6.84 32.01
N GLU A 198 -36.76 5.70 32.72
CA GLU A 198 -35.53 5.07 33.20
C GLU A 198 -34.70 4.46 32.06
N GLU A 199 -35.37 3.89 31.05
CA GLU A 199 -34.74 3.32 29.86
C GLU A 199 -34.15 4.42 28.97
N LYS A 200 -34.87 5.55 28.81
CA LYS A 200 -34.37 6.76 28.15
C LYS A 200 -33.09 7.29 28.82
N ALA A 201 -33.08 7.36 30.15
CA ALA A 201 -31.92 7.81 30.90
C ALA A 201 -30.70 6.88 30.69
N GLN A 202 -30.92 5.55 30.63
CA GLN A 202 -29.84 4.59 30.36
C GLN A 202 -29.27 4.70 28.94
N ILE A 203 -30.11 4.97 27.94
CA ILE A 203 -29.70 5.18 26.54
C ILE A 203 -28.88 6.47 26.40
N ILE A 204 -29.28 7.55 27.10
CA ILE A 204 -28.58 8.84 27.10
C ILE A 204 -27.21 8.74 27.81
N LEU A 205 -27.14 8.00 28.91
CA LEU A 205 -25.91 7.82 29.71
C LEU A 205 -24.90 6.86 29.07
N ASN A 206 -25.38 5.91 28.26
CA ASN A 206 -24.52 4.94 27.55
C ASN A 206 -24.72 4.99 26.02
N PRO A 207 -24.38 6.12 25.37
CA PRO A 207 -24.62 6.33 23.94
C PRO A 207 -23.82 5.37 23.05
N ASN A 208 -22.75 4.75 23.57
CA ASN A 208 -21.96 3.77 22.83
C ASN A 208 -22.48 2.32 22.98
N ALA A 209 -23.41 2.08 23.91
CA ALA A 209 -23.95 0.73 24.18
C ALA A 209 -25.12 0.37 23.24
N TYR A 210 -25.67 1.34 22.51
CA TYR A 210 -26.74 1.13 21.53
C TYR A 210 -26.21 1.30 20.10
N VAL A 211 -26.35 0.24 19.31
CA VAL A 211 -26.08 0.23 17.86
C VAL A 211 -27.15 1.09 17.17
N ASP A 212 -26.73 2.15 16.47
CA ASP A 212 -27.65 2.94 15.63
C ASP A 212 -28.01 2.11 14.39
N PHE A 213 -29.20 1.51 14.37
CA PHE A 213 -29.66 0.63 13.29
C PHE A 213 -30.00 1.38 11.99
N ASN A 214 -29.98 2.72 12.00
CA ASN A 214 -30.38 3.56 10.87
C ASN A 214 -29.30 3.75 9.81
N ILE A 215 -28.11 3.16 9.95
CA ILE A 215 -27.05 3.48 9.02
C ILE A 215 -27.35 2.87 7.63
N PRO A 216 -27.63 3.70 6.60
CA PRO A 216 -28.11 3.22 5.31
C PRO A 216 -27.00 2.70 4.41
N TRP A 217 -25.74 3.06 4.67
CA TRP A 217 -24.60 2.56 3.91
C TRP A 217 -23.28 2.67 4.66
N THR A 218 -22.33 1.81 4.33
CA THR A 218 -20.91 1.91 4.70
C THR A 218 -20.08 2.00 3.41
N LEU A 219 -19.00 2.77 3.42
CA LEU A 219 -18.03 2.78 2.32
C LEU A 219 -16.62 2.95 2.87
N ASN A 220 -15.83 1.90 2.74
CA ASN A 220 -14.40 1.90 2.98
C ASN A 220 -13.70 2.16 1.64
N VAL A 221 -12.78 3.12 1.64
CA VAL A 221 -11.91 3.39 0.49
C VAL A 221 -10.48 3.38 0.99
N SER A 222 -9.63 2.58 0.38
CA SER A 222 -8.20 2.54 0.65
C SER A 222 -7.40 2.64 -0.64
N TYR A 223 -6.42 3.51 -0.66
CA TYR A 223 -5.45 3.65 -1.73
C TYR A 223 -4.07 3.34 -1.16
N SER A 224 -3.32 2.48 -1.86
CA SER A 224 -1.94 2.19 -1.51
C SER A 224 -1.03 2.37 -2.72
N PHE A 225 0.01 3.17 -2.55
CA PHE A 225 1.13 3.32 -3.46
C PHE A 225 2.36 2.72 -2.80
N ASN A 226 3.03 1.81 -3.48
CA ASN A 226 4.33 1.30 -3.05
C ASN A 226 5.31 1.48 -4.20
N TYR A 227 6.46 2.04 -3.88
CA TYR A 227 7.60 2.20 -4.76
C TYR A 227 8.78 1.48 -4.10
N SER A 228 9.51 0.69 -4.88
CA SER A 228 10.76 0.07 -4.46
C SER A 228 11.76 0.13 -5.60
N ARG A 229 12.99 0.53 -5.28
CA ARG A 229 14.10 0.57 -6.21
C ARG A 229 15.39 0.23 -5.48
N GLN A 230 16.16 -0.69 -6.06
CA GLN A 230 17.49 -1.03 -5.56
C GLN A 230 18.55 -0.36 -6.43
N GLY A 231 19.10 0.76 -5.96
CA GLY A 231 20.12 1.52 -6.67
C GLY A 231 19.69 1.94 -8.08
N LEU A 232 20.39 1.46 -9.10
CA LEU A 232 20.12 1.74 -10.52
C LEU A 232 19.11 0.80 -11.19
N SER A 233 18.66 -0.24 -10.49
CA SER A 233 17.66 -1.17 -11.01
C SER A 233 16.36 -0.46 -11.38
N ARG A 234 15.58 -1.07 -12.29
CA ARG A 234 14.23 -0.60 -12.61
C ARG A 234 13.37 -0.57 -11.34
N ALA A 235 12.70 0.55 -11.11
CA ALA A 235 11.76 0.67 -10.00
C ALA A 235 10.55 -0.25 -10.18
N VAL A 236 10.18 -0.95 -9.11
CA VAL A 236 8.92 -1.68 -9.00
C VAL A 236 7.93 -0.75 -8.32
N VAL A 237 6.80 -0.52 -8.99
CA VAL A 237 5.73 0.34 -8.51
C VAL A 237 4.46 -0.49 -8.45
N SER A 238 3.72 -0.40 -7.35
CA SER A 238 2.36 -0.92 -7.22
C SER A 238 1.43 0.19 -6.75
N GLN A 239 0.25 0.27 -7.36
CA GLN A 239 -0.74 1.29 -7.09
C GLN A 239 -2.12 0.64 -7.14
N THR A 240 -2.79 0.60 -5.99
CA THR A 240 -4.09 -0.06 -5.88
C THR A 240 -5.06 0.82 -5.13
N LEU A 241 -6.24 1.02 -5.71
CA LEU A 241 -7.41 1.54 -5.03
C LEU A 241 -8.31 0.35 -4.68
N SER A 242 -8.70 0.19 -3.44
CA SER A 242 -9.69 -0.79 -3.00
C SER A 242 -10.87 -0.04 -2.40
N PHE A 243 -12.07 -0.52 -2.69
CA PHE A 243 -13.28 0.04 -2.13
C PHE A 243 -14.28 -1.07 -1.83
N SER A 244 -14.87 -1.01 -0.66
CA SER A 244 -15.84 -1.98 -0.21
C SER A 244 -16.89 -1.32 0.67
N GLY A 245 -18.07 -1.90 0.72
CA GLY A 245 -19.14 -1.30 1.47
C GLY A 245 -20.39 -2.13 1.40
N ASP A 246 -21.39 -1.68 2.13
CA ASP A 246 -22.74 -2.20 2.05
C ASP A 246 -23.74 -1.07 2.03
N VAL A 247 -24.82 -1.23 1.28
CA VAL A 247 -25.94 -0.29 1.23
C VAL A 247 -27.23 -1.03 1.55
N LYS A 248 -28.01 -0.51 2.49
CA LYS A 248 -29.40 -0.90 2.72
C LYS A 248 -30.28 -0.14 1.73
N LEU A 249 -30.75 -0.81 0.68
CA LEU A 249 -31.62 -0.17 -0.32
C LEU A 249 -33.04 0.05 0.23
N THR A 250 -33.52 -0.90 1.03
CA THR A 250 -34.75 -0.80 1.84
C THR A 250 -34.56 -1.58 3.13
N GLU A 251 -35.52 -1.57 4.07
CA GLU A 251 -35.48 -2.36 5.31
C GLU A 251 -35.21 -3.86 5.07
N LYS A 252 -35.57 -4.36 3.89
CA LYS A 252 -35.47 -5.77 3.52
C LYS A 252 -34.42 -6.04 2.45
N TRP A 253 -33.65 -5.04 2.00
CA TRP A 253 -32.63 -5.22 0.96
C TRP A 253 -31.29 -4.68 1.41
N LYS A 254 -30.25 -5.50 1.31
CA LYS A 254 -28.87 -5.11 1.57
C LYS A 254 -27.97 -5.56 0.42
N VAL A 255 -27.15 -4.67 -0.10
CA VAL A 255 -26.17 -4.98 -1.14
C VAL A 255 -24.78 -4.63 -0.63
N GLY A 256 -23.96 -5.65 -0.42
CA GLY A 256 -22.53 -5.52 -0.19
C GLY A 256 -21.77 -5.54 -1.51
N PHE A 257 -20.70 -4.78 -1.60
CA PHE A 257 -19.75 -4.86 -2.69
C PHE A 257 -18.31 -4.82 -2.18
N ASN A 258 -17.42 -5.46 -2.91
CA ASN A 258 -15.99 -5.33 -2.77
C ASN A 258 -15.41 -5.24 -4.19
N SER A 259 -14.55 -4.27 -4.41
CA SER A 259 -13.85 -4.12 -5.67
C SER A 259 -12.55 -3.33 -5.46
N GLY A 260 -11.76 -3.23 -6.52
CA GLY A 260 -10.59 -2.40 -6.54
C GLY A 260 -10.12 -2.13 -7.96
N TYR A 261 -9.08 -1.33 -8.10
CA TYR A 261 -8.43 -1.01 -9.36
C TYR A 261 -6.92 -1.02 -9.15
N ASP A 262 -6.23 -1.79 -9.98
CA ASP A 262 -4.78 -1.80 -10.07
C ASP A 262 -4.36 -0.87 -11.23
N PHE A 263 -3.70 0.23 -10.88
CA PHE A 263 -3.29 1.25 -11.86
C PHE A 263 -2.10 0.82 -12.72
N VAL A 264 -1.31 -0.16 -12.26
CA VAL A 264 -0.15 -0.68 -13.00
C VAL A 264 -0.62 -1.65 -14.07
N ASN A 265 -1.50 -2.58 -13.69
CA ASN A 265 -2.12 -3.53 -14.61
C ASN A 265 -3.30 -2.94 -15.40
N LYS A 266 -3.72 -1.70 -15.08
CA LYS A 266 -4.85 -0.97 -15.69
C LYS A 266 -6.14 -1.79 -15.70
N GLY A 267 -6.42 -2.44 -14.58
CA GLY A 267 -7.51 -3.41 -14.48
C GLY A 267 -8.28 -3.26 -13.19
N ILE A 268 -9.58 -3.58 -13.25
CA ILE A 268 -10.39 -3.76 -12.05
C ILE A 268 -9.93 -5.07 -11.37
N SER A 269 -9.71 -4.98 -10.06
CA SER A 269 -9.40 -6.13 -9.20
C SER A 269 -10.63 -7.05 -9.05
N TYR A 270 -10.50 -8.10 -8.24
CA TYR A 270 -11.61 -9.01 -7.95
C TYR A 270 -12.84 -8.26 -7.42
N THR A 271 -13.92 -8.24 -8.20
CA THR A 271 -15.20 -7.65 -7.80
C THR A 271 -16.14 -8.72 -7.27
N GLN A 272 -16.74 -8.47 -6.12
CA GLN A 272 -17.79 -9.31 -5.55
C GLN A 272 -18.99 -8.45 -5.16
N LEU A 273 -20.17 -8.93 -5.52
CA LEU A 273 -21.46 -8.36 -5.12
C LEU A 273 -22.19 -9.39 -4.25
N ASN A 274 -22.64 -8.96 -3.08
CA ASN A 274 -23.35 -9.78 -2.10
C ASN A 274 -24.72 -9.15 -1.87
N ILE A 275 -25.76 -9.67 -2.51
CA ILE A 275 -27.11 -9.16 -2.44
C ILE A 275 -27.91 -10.02 -1.46
N TYR A 276 -28.50 -9.39 -0.45
CA TYR A 276 -29.36 -10.01 0.54
C TYR A 276 -30.76 -9.41 0.47
N ARG A 277 -31.79 -10.26 0.51
CA ARG A 277 -33.18 -9.86 0.64
C ARG A 277 -33.88 -10.65 1.74
N ASP A 278 -34.53 -9.92 2.63
CA ASP A 278 -35.47 -10.45 3.60
C ASP A 278 -36.87 -10.55 2.99
N LEU A 279 -37.47 -11.73 3.01
CA LEU A 279 -38.81 -12.02 2.50
C LEU A 279 -39.76 -12.44 3.63
N HIS A 280 -39.46 -12.06 4.88
CA HIS A 280 -40.17 -12.43 6.11
C HIS A 280 -39.98 -13.89 6.52
N CYS A 281 -40.63 -14.84 5.85
CA CYS A 281 -40.48 -16.28 6.12
C CYS A 281 -39.37 -16.93 5.28
N TRP A 282 -38.73 -16.16 4.42
CA TRP A 282 -37.67 -16.62 3.55
C TRP A 282 -36.54 -15.59 3.57
N GLU A 283 -35.33 -16.03 3.34
CA GLU A 283 -34.18 -15.17 3.10
C GLU A 283 -33.48 -15.59 1.81
N MET A 284 -33.10 -14.59 1.04
CA MET A 284 -32.42 -14.77 -0.24
C MET A 284 -31.03 -14.17 -0.14
N SER A 285 -30.01 -14.92 -0.55
CA SER A 285 -28.66 -14.41 -0.75
C SER A 285 -28.16 -14.74 -2.15
N PHE A 286 -27.57 -13.75 -2.80
CA PHE A 286 -26.97 -13.87 -4.12
C PHE A 286 -25.56 -13.28 -4.07
N ASN A 287 -24.56 -14.14 -4.19
CA ASN A 287 -23.15 -13.74 -4.28
C ASN A 287 -22.72 -13.86 -5.74
N TRP A 288 -22.11 -12.82 -6.29
CA TRP A 288 -21.76 -12.75 -7.70
C TRP A 288 -20.40 -12.12 -7.90
N THR A 289 -19.56 -12.85 -8.65
CA THR A 289 -18.28 -12.36 -9.18
C THR A 289 -18.43 -12.22 -10.70
N PRO A 290 -18.65 -11.00 -11.21
CA PRO A 290 -19.05 -10.77 -12.59
C PRO A 290 -17.94 -10.97 -13.63
N PHE A 291 -16.68 -10.71 -13.27
CA PHE A 291 -15.54 -10.74 -14.20
C PHE A 291 -14.25 -11.16 -13.47
N GLY A 292 -13.17 -11.31 -14.24
CA GLY A 292 -11.88 -11.83 -13.77
C GLY A 292 -11.72 -13.34 -14.02
N ALA A 293 -10.61 -13.91 -13.56
CA ALA A 293 -10.27 -15.31 -13.82
C ALA A 293 -11.20 -16.33 -13.11
N ARG A 294 -11.96 -15.89 -12.09
CA ARG A 294 -12.82 -16.76 -11.26
C ARG A 294 -14.26 -16.25 -11.21
N GLN A 295 -14.91 -16.17 -12.37
CA GLN A 295 -16.33 -15.82 -12.45
C GLN A 295 -17.18 -16.90 -11.79
N SER A 296 -18.07 -16.48 -10.90
CA SER A 296 -18.97 -17.40 -10.21
C SER A 296 -20.21 -16.69 -9.73
N TYR A 297 -21.28 -17.44 -9.53
CA TYR A 297 -22.40 -16.96 -8.75
C TYR A 297 -22.99 -18.09 -7.90
N SER A 298 -23.49 -17.70 -6.74
CA SER A 298 -24.23 -18.59 -5.84
C SER A 298 -25.54 -17.93 -5.46
N PHE A 299 -26.64 -18.66 -5.63
CA PHE A 299 -27.95 -18.27 -5.14
C PHE A 299 -28.39 -19.25 -4.06
N THR A 300 -28.78 -18.71 -2.92
CA THR A 300 -29.33 -19.49 -1.81
C THR A 300 -30.63 -18.86 -1.36
N LEU A 301 -31.66 -19.67 -1.27
CA LEU A 301 -32.96 -19.32 -0.72
C LEU A 301 -33.22 -20.25 0.46
N ASN A 302 -33.34 -19.69 1.66
CA ASN A 302 -33.62 -20.44 2.89
C ASN A 302 -34.97 -20.01 3.45
N VAL A 303 -35.67 -20.93 4.10
CA VAL A 303 -36.82 -20.60 4.95
C VAL A 303 -36.30 -19.99 6.26
N ARG A 304 -36.75 -18.78 6.57
CA ARG A 304 -36.46 -18.05 7.80
C ARG A 304 -37.43 -18.55 8.88
N SER A 305 -37.16 -19.76 9.41
CA SER A 305 -37.90 -20.31 10.54
C SER A 305 -36.92 -20.84 11.60
N SER A 306 -37.22 -20.54 12.86
CA SER A 306 -36.63 -21.18 14.04
C SER A 306 -37.06 -22.65 14.18
N ILE A 307 -38.06 -23.10 13.39
CA ILE A 307 -38.62 -24.46 13.36
C ILE A 307 -38.76 -24.92 11.90
N LEU A 308 -37.87 -25.82 11.45
CA LEU A 308 -37.83 -26.47 10.11
C LEU A 308 -36.94 -25.78 9.05
N LYS A 309 -35.65 -26.06 9.18
CA LYS A 309 -34.64 -26.05 8.10
C LYS A 309 -34.86 -27.25 7.16
N ASP A 310 -36.00 -27.33 6.48
CA ASP A 310 -36.20 -28.38 5.47
C ASP A 310 -36.82 -27.83 4.20
N LEU A 311 -36.02 -27.02 3.50
CA LEU A 311 -35.82 -27.14 2.06
C LEU A 311 -34.63 -26.25 1.68
N LYS A 312 -33.48 -26.87 1.41
CA LYS A 312 -32.26 -26.16 0.98
C LYS A 312 -32.16 -26.23 -0.54
N LEU A 313 -32.57 -25.18 -1.24
CA LEU A 313 -32.23 -25.03 -2.66
C LEU A 313 -30.93 -24.22 -2.77
N GLN A 314 -29.80 -24.92 -2.85
CA GLN A 314 -28.48 -24.34 -3.09
C GLN A 314 -28.12 -24.50 -4.58
N ARG A 315 -28.02 -23.38 -5.32
CA ARG A 315 -27.57 -23.40 -6.72
C ARG A 315 -26.22 -22.71 -6.85
N GLN A 316 -25.19 -23.50 -7.15
CA GLN A 316 -23.82 -23.05 -7.38
C GLN A 316 -23.47 -23.33 -8.85
N ARG A 317 -23.13 -22.29 -9.63
CA ARG A 317 -22.51 -22.47 -10.95
C ARG A 317 -21.08 -21.96 -10.90
N SER A 318 -20.15 -22.83 -11.25
CA SER A 318 -18.74 -22.52 -11.46
C SER A 318 -18.47 -22.56 -12.96
N PHE A 319 -18.00 -21.46 -13.56
CA PHE A 319 -17.60 -21.46 -14.96
C PHE A 319 -16.15 -21.94 -15.08
N TYR A 320 -15.94 -23.24 -14.87
CA TYR A 320 -14.76 -23.96 -15.32
C TYR A 320 -15.22 -25.00 -16.33
N ASP A 321 -15.54 -24.52 -17.53
CA ASP A 321 -15.09 -25.11 -18.80
C ASP A 321 -15.65 -24.25 -19.94
N ARG A 322 -14.87 -23.29 -20.41
CA ARG A 322 -15.13 -22.66 -21.71
C ARG A 322 -13.81 -22.63 -22.48
N ASN A 323 -13.41 -23.83 -22.90
CA ASN A 323 -12.67 -24.12 -24.11
C ASN A 323 -11.63 -23.06 -24.51
N LEU A 324 -10.37 -23.30 -24.13
CA LEU A 324 -9.24 -22.93 -25.00
C LEU A 324 -9.32 -23.84 -26.23
N GLY A 325 -10.04 -23.38 -27.24
CA GLY A 325 -10.04 -23.91 -28.59
C GLY A 325 -9.54 -22.83 -29.54
N TYR A 326 -8.34 -23.07 -30.08
CA TYR A 326 -7.50 -22.29 -31.01
C TYR A 326 -6.65 -21.18 -30.39
#